data_AF-K9YRV7-F1
#
_entry.id   AF-K9YRV7-F1
#
_cell.length_a   1.000
_cell.length_b   1.000
_cell.length_c   1.000
_cell.angle_alpha   90.00
_cell.angle_beta   90.00
_cell.angle_gamma   90.00
#
_symmetry.space_group_name_H-M   'P 1'
#
loop_
_entity.id
_entity.type
_entity.pdbx_description
1 polymer ?
#
loop_
_entity_poly.entity_id
_entity_poly.type
_entity_poly.pdbx_seq_one_letter_code
_entity_poly.pdbx_strand_id
1 'polypeptide(L)'
;MELPQRKIWLNFLSLLPSTLLSVLTIAVAFLRFYDQEDFTFLAIIEQPREASNRLTVAALVVALVAFGVEWDRRNRETARQEAETARAENERAEERERAAEERERAARRARIQNRGTILQIRYQIEPNEANGQALRDFLAFLQEYGE
;
A
#
# COMPACT_ATOMS: atom_id res chain seq x y z
N MET A 1 10.60 -19.29 -14.40
CA MET A 1 11.85 -19.42 -13.63
C MET A 1 12.64 -18.13 -13.83
N GLU A 2 12.37 -17.13 -12.99
CA GLU A 2 12.92 -15.77 -13.13
C GLU A 2 14.31 -15.69 -12.49
N LEU A 3 15.27 -15.14 -13.25
CA LEU A 3 16.70 -15.29 -13.08
C LEU A 3 17.23 -14.63 -11.79
N PRO A 4 17.89 -15.38 -10.87
CA PRO A 4 18.48 -14.82 -9.65
C PRO A 4 19.52 -13.72 -9.94
N GLN A 5 20.12 -13.70 -11.13
CA GLN A 5 21.05 -12.65 -11.57
C GLN A 5 20.44 -11.25 -11.57
N ARG A 6 19.16 -11.08 -11.93
CA ARG A 6 18.55 -9.75 -12.02
C ARG A 6 18.39 -9.09 -10.64
N LYS A 7 18.10 -9.88 -9.61
CA LYS A 7 18.05 -9.42 -8.21
C LYS A 7 19.43 -9.02 -7.69
N ILE A 8 20.48 -9.78 -8.03
CA ILE A 8 21.86 -9.48 -7.61
C ILE A 8 22.35 -8.17 -8.23
N TRP A 9 22.11 -7.96 -9.52
CA TRP A 9 22.46 -6.71 -10.21
C TRP A 9 21.71 -5.50 -9.65
N LEU A 10 20.42 -5.63 -9.32
CA LEU A 10 19.66 -4.56 -8.68
C LEU A 10 20.17 -4.23 -7.26
N ASN A 11 20.55 -5.24 -6.47
CA ASN A 11 21.15 -5.04 -5.16
C ASN A 11 22.50 -4.30 -5.27
N PHE A 12 23.33 -4.69 -6.24
CA PHE A 12 24.62 -4.04 -6.52
C PHE A 12 24.46 -2.59 -6.99
N LEU A 13 23.50 -2.33 -7.89
CA LEU A 13 23.14 -0.98 -8.34
C LEU A 13 22.56 -0.11 -7.21
N SER A 14 21.89 -0.72 -6.23
CA SER A 14 21.37 0.01 -5.07
C SER A 14 22.43 0.35 -4.02
N LEU A 15 23.54 -0.41 -3.98
CA LEU A 15 24.69 -0.16 -3.10
C LEU A 15 25.67 0.85 -3.71
N LEU A 16 25.67 0.97 -5.03
CA LEU A 16 26.53 1.85 -5.82
C LEU A 16 26.50 3.33 -5.38
N PRO A 17 25.35 3.97 -5.09
CA PRO A 17 25.34 5.39 -4.78
C PRO A 17 25.93 5.71 -3.40
N SER A 18 25.64 4.87 -2.39
CA SER A 18 26.17 5.04 -1.03
C SER A 18 27.67 4.73 -0.97
N THR A 19 28.11 3.65 -1.64
CA THR A 19 29.53 3.30 -1.72
C THR A 19 30.33 4.31 -2.53
N LEU A 20 29.80 4.79 -3.68
CA LEU A 20 30.46 5.80 -4.50
C LEU A 20 30.59 7.14 -3.76
N LEU A 21 29.55 7.54 -3.00
CA LEU A 21 29.60 8.72 -2.14
C LEU A 21 30.67 8.58 -1.05
N SER A 22 30.75 7.43 -0.39
CA SER A 22 31.79 7.18 0.61
C SER A 22 33.20 7.23 0.01
N VAL A 23 33.42 6.61 -1.16
CA VAL A 23 34.70 6.62 -1.87
C VAL A 23 35.08 8.04 -2.31
N LEU A 24 34.13 8.82 -2.84
CA LEU A 24 34.37 10.21 -3.22
C LEU A 24 34.65 11.10 -2.01
N THR A 25 33.96 10.89 -0.90
CA THR A 25 34.20 11.62 0.35
C THR A 25 35.60 11.33 0.90
N ILE A 26 36.00 10.05 0.86
CA ILE A 26 37.37 9.62 1.22
C ILE A 26 38.39 10.25 0.26
N ALA A 27 38.15 10.27 -1.04
CA ALA A 27 39.04 10.90 -2.01
C ALA A 27 39.17 12.42 -1.79
N VAL A 28 38.06 13.12 -1.57
CA VAL A 28 38.05 14.56 -1.26
C VAL A 28 38.81 14.85 0.04
N ALA A 29 38.63 14.02 1.08
CA ALA A 29 39.38 14.15 2.32
C ALA A 29 40.89 13.89 2.11
N PHE A 30 41.25 12.90 1.31
CA PHE A 30 42.65 12.55 1.00
C PHE A 30 43.37 13.68 0.25
N LEU A 31 42.70 14.27 -0.75
CA LEU A 31 43.21 15.41 -1.52
C LEU A 31 43.23 16.73 -0.74
N ARG A 32 42.45 16.84 0.33
CA ARG A 32 42.42 18.03 1.20
C ARG A 32 43.41 17.93 2.35
N PHE A 33 43.78 16.70 2.76
CA PHE A 33 44.72 16.46 3.85
C PHE A 33 46.18 16.42 3.38
N TYR A 34 46.44 16.06 2.12
CA TYR A 34 47.76 16.22 1.49
C TYR A 34 47.84 17.60 0.79
N ASP A 35 48.62 18.53 1.36
CA ASP A 35 48.88 19.87 0.77
C ASP A 35 50.17 19.89 -0.07
N GLN A 36 50.32 20.94 -0.88
CA GLN A 36 51.24 21.17 -2.00
C GLN A 36 52.73 20.82 -1.79
N GLU A 37 53.20 20.65 -0.55
CA GLU A 37 54.60 20.28 -0.22
C GLU A 37 54.92 18.79 -0.47
N ASP A 38 53.92 17.89 -0.37
CA ASP A 38 54.14 16.45 -0.62
C ASP A 38 54.12 16.09 -2.12
N PHE A 39 53.45 16.92 -2.94
CA PHE A 39 53.36 16.72 -4.40
C PHE A 39 54.46 17.43 -5.18
N THR A 40 55.14 18.41 -4.58
CA THR A 40 56.31 19.06 -5.19
C THR A 40 57.50 18.12 -5.28
N PHE A 41 57.61 17.12 -4.39
CA PHE A 41 58.64 16.08 -4.47
C PHE A 41 58.44 15.11 -5.66
N LEU A 42 57.20 14.97 -6.14
CA LEU A 42 56.84 14.03 -7.21
C LEU A 42 56.59 14.68 -8.58
N ALA A 43 56.52 16.02 -8.68
CA ALA A 43 56.40 16.77 -9.95
C ALA A 43 55.31 16.25 -10.92
N ILE A 44 54.16 15.79 -10.41
CA ILE A 44 53.08 15.18 -11.24
C ILE A 44 51.83 16.08 -11.37
N ILE A 45 51.61 17.09 -10.51
CA ILE A 45 50.39 17.91 -10.55
C ILE A 45 50.69 19.40 -10.37
N GLU A 46 50.36 20.19 -11.38
CA GLU A 46 50.72 21.62 -11.49
C GLU A 46 49.78 22.55 -10.68
N GLN A 47 48.54 22.14 -10.38
CA GLN A 47 47.54 22.94 -9.65
C GLN A 47 46.60 22.10 -8.74
N PRO A 48 47.05 21.71 -7.53
CA PRO A 48 46.30 20.80 -6.65
C PRO A 48 44.97 21.40 -6.12
N ARG A 49 44.89 22.72 -5.93
CA ARG A 49 43.66 23.38 -5.45
C ARG A 49 42.52 23.36 -6.48
N GLU A 50 42.80 23.54 -7.76
CA GLU A 50 41.77 23.45 -8.80
C GLU A 50 41.23 22.02 -8.94
N ALA A 51 42.11 21.02 -8.85
CA ALA A 51 41.72 19.61 -8.88
C ALA A 51 40.80 19.25 -7.70
N SER A 52 41.11 19.74 -6.49
CA SER A 52 40.27 19.53 -5.30
C SER A 52 38.87 20.15 -5.45
N ASN A 53 38.77 21.38 -5.98
CA ASN A 53 37.47 22.03 -6.21
C ASN A 53 36.63 21.25 -7.23
N ARG A 54 37.23 20.79 -8.33
CA ARG A 54 36.54 19.97 -9.35
C ARG A 54 36.03 18.65 -8.78
N LEU A 55 36.84 18.00 -7.94
CA LEU A 55 36.45 16.75 -7.27
C LEU A 55 35.37 16.95 -6.20
N THR A 56 35.37 18.09 -5.52
CA THR A 56 34.31 18.43 -4.56
C THR A 56 32.97 18.64 -5.27
N VAL A 57 32.97 19.33 -6.42
CA VAL A 57 31.76 19.48 -7.24
C VAL A 57 31.29 18.13 -7.77
N ALA A 58 32.20 17.28 -8.25
CA ALA A 58 31.85 15.93 -8.69
C ALA A 58 31.25 15.09 -7.55
N ALA A 59 31.80 15.18 -6.33
CA ALA A 59 31.26 14.52 -5.14
C ALA A 59 29.84 15.00 -4.81
N LEU A 60 29.57 16.31 -4.90
CA LEU A 60 28.23 16.86 -4.69
C LEU A 60 27.23 16.40 -5.75
N VAL A 61 27.63 16.35 -7.02
CA VAL A 61 26.77 15.84 -8.10
C VAL A 61 26.43 14.37 -7.88
N VAL A 62 27.43 13.56 -7.51
CA VAL A 62 27.19 12.14 -7.18
C VAL A 62 26.29 12.00 -5.96
N ALA A 63 26.44 12.85 -4.94
CA ALA A 63 25.57 12.86 -3.78
C ALA A 63 24.11 13.15 -4.13
N LEU A 64 23.87 14.10 -5.03
CA LEU A 64 22.52 14.42 -5.50
C LEU A 64 21.91 13.28 -6.30
N VAL A 65 22.69 12.64 -7.18
CA VAL A 65 22.23 11.45 -7.93
C VAL A 65 21.91 10.30 -6.98
N ALA A 66 22.78 10.06 -5.99
CA ALA A 66 22.58 9.02 -4.98
C ALA A 66 21.31 9.25 -4.15
N PHE A 67 21.12 10.49 -3.72
CA PHE A 67 19.92 10.89 -3.00
C PHE A 67 18.66 10.73 -3.86
N GLY A 68 18.70 11.13 -5.12
CA GLY A 68 17.56 10.99 -6.04
C GLY A 68 17.16 9.54 -6.30
N VAL A 69 18.15 8.64 -6.48
CA VAL A 69 17.89 7.20 -6.67
C VAL A 69 17.28 6.57 -5.41
N GLU A 70 17.84 6.89 -4.24
CA GLU A 70 17.30 6.38 -2.97
C GLU A 70 15.89 6.94 -2.70
N TRP A 71 15.66 8.21 -3.02
CA TRP A 71 14.34 8.83 -2.91
C TRP A 71 13.30 8.16 -3.82
N ASP A 72 13.61 7.92 -5.11
CA ASP A 72 12.70 7.22 -6.03
C ASP A 72 12.40 5.80 -5.54
N ARG A 73 13.43 5.09 -5.05
CA ARG A 73 13.27 3.76 -4.48
C ARG A 73 12.32 3.79 -3.28
N ARG A 74 12.58 4.67 -2.30
CA ARG A 74 11.78 4.85 -1.08
C ARG A 74 10.34 5.23 -1.41
N ASN A 75 10.16 6.11 -2.38
CA ASN A 75 8.85 6.56 -2.84
C ASN A 75 8.04 5.41 -3.46
N ARG A 76 8.68 4.56 -4.27
CA ARG A 76 8.03 3.36 -4.82
C ARG A 76 7.68 2.33 -3.75
N GLU A 77 8.55 2.13 -2.75
CA GLU A 77 8.26 1.24 -1.62
C GLU A 77 7.05 1.74 -0.82
N THR A 78 6.98 3.05 -0.56
CA THR A 78 5.87 3.69 0.14
C THR A 78 4.57 3.56 -0.66
N ALA A 79 4.59 3.88 -1.96
CA ALA A 79 3.43 3.74 -2.83
C ALA A 79 2.89 2.30 -2.92
N ARG A 80 3.78 1.30 -2.85
CA ARG A 80 3.37 -0.12 -2.78
C ARG A 80 2.67 -0.45 -1.47
N GLN A 81 3.21 0.01 -0.35
CA GLN A 81 2.60 -0.18 0.96
C GLN A 81 1.22 0.48 1.03
N GLU A 82 1.11 1.72 0.55
CA GLU A 82 -0.17 2.43 0.48
C GLU A 82 -1.20 1.70 -0.40
N ALA A 83 -0.76 1.15 -1.53
CA ALA A 83 -1.63 0.37 -2.41
C ALA A 83 -2.08 -0.95 -1.74
N GLU A 84 -1.20 -1.61 -0.99
CA GLU A 84 -1.55 -2.82 -0.23
C GLU A 84 -2.52 -2.51 0.91
N THR A 85 -2.29 -1.41 1.65
CA THR A 85 -3.22 -0.98 2.70
C THR A 85 -4.57 -0.60 2.14
N ALA A 86 -4.61 0.14 1.03
CA ALA A 86 -5.86 0.52 0.37
C ALA A 86 -6.65 -0.70 -0.13
N ARG A 87 -5.96 -1.72 -0.66
CA ARG A 87 -6.60 -2.99 -1.04
C ARG A 87 -7.19 -3.71 0.16
N ALA A 88 -6.42 -3.85 1.24
CA ALA A 88 -6.89 -4.49 2.46
C ALA A 88 -8.07 -3.73 3.11
N GLU A 89 -8.08 -2.40 3.02
CA GLU A 89 -9.22 -1.59 3.48
C GLU A 89 -10.46 -1.78 2.61
N ASN A 90 -10.32 -1.80 1.28
CA ASN A 90 -11.43 -2.09 0.37
C ASN A 90 -12.01 -3.48 0.59
N GLU A 91 -11.17 -4.51 0.74
CA GLU A 91 -11.63 -5.88 1.03
C GLU A 91 -12.45 -5.92 2.33
N ARG A 92 -11.98 -5.26 3.39
CA ARG A 92 -12.72 -5.14 4.66
C ARG A 92 -14.02 -4.35 4.51
N ALA A 93 -14.05 -3.34 3.65
CA ALA A 93 -15.26 -2.57 3.39
C ALA A 93 -16.30 -3.41 2.65
N GLU A 94 -15.89 -4.15 1.62
CA GLU A 94 -16.75 -5.09 0.89
C GLU A 94 -17.29 -6.20 1.80
N GLU A 95 -16.45 -6.79 2.65
CA GLU A 95 -16.90 -7.80 3.62
C GLU A 95 -17.95 -7.25 4.58
N ARG A 96 -17.76 -6.02 5.07
CA ARG A 96 -18.75 -5.35 5.94
C ARG A 96 -20.06 -5.08 5.22
N GLU A 97 -19.99 -4.67 3.95
CA GLU A 97 -21.18 -4.42 3.13
C GLU A 97 -21.95 -5.72 2.88
N ARG A 98 -21.27 -6.80 2.49
CA ARG A 98 -21.89 -8.13 2.33
C ARG A 98 -22.51 -8.62 3.63
N ALA A 99 -21.80 -8.48 4.76
CA ALA A 99 -22.34 -8.84 6.07
C ALA A 99 -23.56 -7.99 6.46
N ALA A 100 -23.60 -6.72 6.08
CA ALA A 100 -24.75 -5.85 6.29
C ALA A 100 -25.95 -6.27 5.42
N GLU A 101 -25.73 -6.55 4.13
CA GLU A 101 -26.77 -7.08 3.24
C GLU A 101 -27.33 -8.40 3.75
N GLU A 102 -26.48 -9.34 4.18
CA GLU A 102 -26.93 -10.61 4.72
C GLU A 102 -27.76 -10.44 5.99
N ARG A 103 -27.35 -9.53 6.88
CA ARG A 103 -28.14 -9.18 8.08
C ARG A 103 -29.47 -8.56 7.71
N GLU A 104 -29.53 -7.69 6.70
CA GLU A 104 -30.78 -7.09 6.25
C GLU A 104 -31.72 -8.14 5.65
N ARG A 105 -31.20 -9.03 4.79
CA ARG A 105 -31.96 -10.16 4.23
C ARG A 105 -32.48 -11.07 5.33
N ALA A 106 -31.64 -11.42 6.32
CA ALA A 106 -32.03 -12.23 7.46
C ALA A 106 -33.11 -11.54 8.31
N ALA A 107 -32.95 -10.25 8.59
CA ALA A 107 -33.92 -9.46 9.34
C ALA A 107 -35.26 -9.34 8.59
N ARG A 108 -35.24 -9.16 7.26
CA ARG A 108 -36.43 -9.14 6.41
C ARG A 108 -37.16 -10.49 6.47
N ARG A 109 -36.44 -11.60 6.32
CA ARG A 109 -37.00 -12.96 6.45
C ARG A 109 -37.60 -13.19 7.84
N ALA A 110 -36.90 -12.82 8.90
CA ALA A 110 -37.39 -12.96 10.27
C ALA A 110 -38.65 -12.13 10.53
N ARG A 111 -38.74 -10.90 9.99
CA ARG A 111 -39.96 -10.07 10.09
C ARG A 111 -41.15 -10.72 9.38
N ILE A 112 -40.94 -11.27 8.19
CA ILE A 112 -41.99 -11.96 7.43
C ILE A 112 -42.48 -13.20 8.20
N GLN A 113 -41.55 -14.02 8.69
CA GLN A 113 -41.88 -15.21 9.48
C GLN A 113 -42.65 -14.84 10.75
N ASN A 114 -42.16 -13.88 11.54
CA ASN A 114 -42.83 -13.43 12.75
C ASN A 114 -44.26 -12.94 12.48
N ARG A 115 -44.46 -12.21 11.37
CA ARG A 115 -45.80 -11.70 11.02
C ARG A 115 -46.76 -12.83 10.66
N GLY A 116 -46.29 -13.83 9.91
CA GLY A 116 -47.07 -15.04 9.63
C GLY A 116 -47.44 -15.81 10.91
N THR A 117 -46.46 -16.01 11.81
CA THR A 117 -46.68 -16.69 13.09
C THR A 117 -47.71 -15.95 13.95
N ILE A 118 -47.64 -14.61 14.04
CA ILE A 118 -48.62 -13.81 14.80
C ILE A 118 -50.03 -13.97 14.23
N LEU A 119 -50.20 -13.91 12.90
CA LEU A 119 -51.49 -14.06 12.24
C LEU A 119 -52.08 -15.47 12.46
N GLN A 120 -51.23 -16.50 12.36
CA GLN A 120 -51.63 -17.88 12.62
C GLN A 120 -52.08 -18.08 14.08
N ILE A 121 -51.30 -17.59 15.05
CA ILE A 121 -51.66 -17.66 16.48
C ILE A 121 -52.99 -16.94 16.73
N ARG A 122 -53.18 -15.75 16.15
CA ARG A 122 -54.41 -14.97 16.32
C ARG A 122 -55.63 -15.72 15.79
N TYR A 123 -55.53 -16.37 14.63
CA TYR A 123 -56.61 -17.19 14.08
C TYR A 123 -56.89 -18.44 14.92
N GLN A 124 -55.87 -19.08 15.51
CA GLN A 124 -56.06 -20.24 16.39
C GLN A 124 -56.75 -19.88 17.71
N ILE A 125 -56.41 -18.72 18.29
CA ILE A 125 -57.04 -18.23 19.53
C ILE A 125 -58.48 -17.80 19.25
N GLU A 126 -58.70 -17.10 18.14
CA GLU A 126 -60.01 -16.55 17.78
C GLU A 126 -60.32 -16.83 16.30
N PRO A 127 -60.94 -17.99 15.99
CA PRO A 127 -61.29 -18.37 14.64
C PRO A 127 -62.54 -17.60 14.20
N ASN A 128 -62.33 -16.40 13.67
CA ASN A 128 -63.36 -15.57 13.07
C ASN A 128 -63.02 -15.22 11.62
N GLU A 129 -64.00 -14.70 10.90
CA GLU A 129 -63.91 -14.45 9.47
C GLU A 129 -62.89 -13.35 9.14
N ALA A 130 -62.76 -12.34 10.00
CA ALA A 130 -61.79 -11.25 9.87
C ALA A 130 -60.33 -11.73 10.00
N ASN A 131 -60.03 -12.56 11.01
CA ASN A 131 -58.70 -13.14 11.22
C ASN A 131 -58.36 -14.14 10.11
N GLY A 132 -59.35 -14.90 9.62
CA GLY A 132 -59.19 -15.80 8.48
C GLY A 132 -58.91 -15.06 7.17
N GLN A 133 -59.58 -13.93 6.93
CA GLN A 133 -59.33 -13.06 5.79
C GLN A 133 -57.89 -12.50 5.83
N ALA A 134 -57.48 -11.94 6.97
CA ALA A 134 -56.13 -11.38 7.13
C ALA A 134 -55.01 -12.41 6.93
N LEU A 135 -55.23 -13.66 7.33
CA LEU A 135 -54.27 -14.76 7.08
C LEU A 135 -54.22 -15.13 5.60
N ARG A 136 -55.36 -15.20 4.91
CA ARG A 136 -55.43 -15.47 3.46
C ARG A 136 -54.78 -14.36 2.64
N ASP A 137 -55.03 -13.10 2.99
CA ASP A 137 -54.43 -11.93 2.34
C ASP A 137 -52.89 -11.95 2.51
N PHE A 138 -52.40 -12.32 3.70
CA PHE A 138 -50.97 -12.45 3.93
C PHE A 138 -50.34 -13.63 3.16
N LEU A 139 -51.03 -14.76 3.05
CA LEU A 139 -50.56 -15.89 2.23
C LEU A 139 -50.54 -15.53 0.73
N ALA A 140 -51.54 -14.81 0.24
CA ALA A 140 -51.57 -14.29 -1.13
C ALA A 140 -50.40 -13.32 -1.37
N PHE A 141 -50.12 -12.42 -0.42
CA PHE A 141 -48.95 -11.53 -0.47
C PHE A 141 -47.63 -12.32 -0.57
N LEU A 142 -47.48 -13.42 0.18
CA LEU A 142 -46.29 -14.27 0.07
C LEU A 142 -46.21 -15.03 -1.26
N GLN A 143 -47.34 -15.36 -1.87
CA GLN A 143 -47.36 -16.01 -3.18
C GLN A 143 -46.98 -15.04 -4.31
N GLU A 144 -47.33 -13.76 -4.18
CA GLU A 144 -47.03 -12.72 -5.17
C GLU A 144 -45.63 -12.11 -5.00
N TYR A 145 -45.13 -11.97 -3.76
CA TYR A 145 -43.86 -11.29 -3.43
C TYR A 145 -42.84 -12.18 -2.72
N GLY A 146 -43.02 -13.50 -2.75
CA GLY A 146 -42.19 -14.48 -2.02
C GLY A 146 -40.81 -14.78 -2.62
N GLU A 147 -40.47 -14.17 -3.75
CA GLU A 147 -39.13 -14.20 -4.38
C GLU A 147 -38.28 -12.99 -3.92
#